data_AF-A0A0S2LIG8-F1
#
_entry.id   AF-A0A0S2LIG8-F1
#
_cell.length_a   1.000
_cell.length_b   1.000
_cell.length_c   1.000
_cell.angle_alpha   90.00
_cell.angle_beta   90.00
_cell.angle_gamma   90.00
#
_symmetry.space_group_name_H-M   'P 1'
#
loop_
_entity.id
_entity.type
_entity.pdbx_description
1 polymer ?
#
loop_
_entity_poly.entity_id
_entity_poly.type
_entity_poly.pdbx_seq_one_letter_code
_entity_poly.pdbx_strand_id
1 'polypeptide(L)'
;MRRRSSPLPYLPSEDSHPLIVATNRSRFLFIRIEPEANFRLDCPPRRFCFCFRCLAFCLCKMRPFLQILCGTAFLSAAFSLPMVEERSLEKRDYIGLWNGTGPVVTDVKQVKILNCWFDACTLAVLISSQYWVENMIRYGNGAPMANVSWPQDGTVQVQVWNPDTLEPVIEIATVANKSQTEDHPDGNWWHDALSQATKLLGTQVSFAGILPNGTYDSTAGSATIGLKILTGYDTASNLTSEYADADEFWNDLARANENTPVIFNTVSSADLGITTPQLGDSHDYAVFNGTVKHDGSKTIWARNSWGSTDEFKLEDVYSNTFQIIHLKNWDKLEWTSDLWSSNFAVPNEG
;
A
#
# COMPACT_ATOMS: atom_id res chain seq x y z
N MET A 1 -43.20 -20.21 -46.13
CA MET A 1 -41.93 -20.36 -46.88
C MET A 1 -41.00 -21.26 -46.08
N ARG A 2 -40.10 -21.96 -46.78
CA ARG A 2 -39.45 -23.22 -46.39
C ARG A 2 -38.41 -23.07 -45.27
N ARG A 3 -38.39 -24.07 -44.37
CA ARG A 3 -37.23 -24.45 -43.54
C ARG A 3 -36.02 -24.75 -44.44
N ARG A 4 -34.83 -24.36 -44.01
CA ARG A 4 -33.57 -25.02 -44.39
C ARG A 4 -32.69 -25.17 -43.16
N SER A 5 -32.22 -26.39 -43.01
CA SER A 5 -31.37 -26.95 -41.97
C SER A 5 -30.04 -27.38 -42.59
N SER A 6 -28.97 -27.26 -41.79
CA SER A 6 -27.69 -28.00 -41.86
C SER A 6 -26.64 -27.56 -42.90
N PRO A 7 -25.34 -27.90 -42.76
CA PRO A 7 -24.66 -28.71 -41.72
C PRO A 7 -23.34 -28.15 -41.14
N LEU A 8 -22.92 -28.73 -39.99
CA LEU A 8 -21.56 -28.70 -39.42
C LEU A 8 -20.55 -29.53 -40.27
N PRO A 9 -19.25 -29.22 -40.22
CA PRO A 9 -18.18 -30.22 -40.39
C PRO A 9 -17.31 -30.32 -39.10
N TYR A 10 -17.22 -31.50 -38.49
CA TYR A 10 -16.22 -32.56 -38.70
C TYR A 10 -14.93 -32.37 -37.87
N LEU A 11 -14.82 -33.15 -36.79
CA LEU A 11 -13.59 -33.44 -36.03
C LEU A 11 -12.83 -34.58 -36.72
N PRO A 12 -11.48 -34.59 -36.70
CA PRO A 12 -10.71 -35.81 -36.77
C PRO A 12 -10.25 -36.27 -35.37
N SER A 13 -10.21 -37.59 -35.26
CA SER A 13 -9.85 -38.42 -34.11
C SER A 13 -8.37 -38.83 -34.11
N GLU A 14 -7.95 -39.31 -32.94
CA GLU A 14 -6.91 -40.32 -32.66
C GLU A 14 -5.40 -39.99 -32.73
N ASP A 15 -4.80 -40.15 -31.55
CA ASP A 15 -3.63 -40.96 -31.23
C ASP A 15 -2.29 -40.75 -31.94
N SER A 16 -1.30 -40.32 -31.15
CA SER A 16 0.02 -40.98 -31.12
C SER A 16 0.86 -40.50 -29.93
N HIS A 17 1.11 -41.42 -29.00
CA HIS A 17 2.23 -41.33 -28.05
C HIS A 17 3.57 -41.32 -28.80
N PRO A 18 4.63 -40.80 -28.15
CA PRO A 18 5.64 -41.77 -27.71
C PRO A 18 6.08 -41.60 -26.27
N LEU A 19 6.28 -42.77 -25.65
CA LEU A 19 7.12 -43.03 -24.49
C LEU A 19 8.47 -42.29 -24.57
N ILE A 20 8.85 -41.61 -23.49
CA ILE A 20 10.26 -41.48 -23.10
C ILE A 20 10.39 -42.00 -21.68
N VAL A 21 11.09 -43.13 -21.57
CA VAL A 21 11.63 -43.68 -20.33
C VAL A 21 13.01 -43.08 -20.13
N ALA A 22 13.24 -42.42 -19.00
CA ALA A 22 14.58 -42.26 -18.44
C ALA A 22 14.49 -42.33 -16.91
N THR A 23 15.23 -43.29 -16.37
CA THR A 23 15.37 -43.67 -14.98
C THR A 23 16.43 -42.82 -14.28
N ASN A 24 16.23 -42.42 -13.02
CA ASN A 24 16.99 -42.93 -11.86
C ASN A 24 16.70 -42.16 -10.55
N ARG A 25 16.33 -42.95 -9.53
CA ARG A 25 16.72 -42.88 -8.11
C ARG A 25 17.33 -41.57 -7.59
N SER A 26 16.72 -40.98 -6.55
CA SER A 26 17.23 -41.09 -5.16
C SER A 26 16.43 -40.26 -4.13
N ARG A 27 16.04 -40.96 -3.06
CA ARG A 27 15.90 -40.50 -1.65
C ARG A 27 14.78 -39.51 -1.31
N PHE A 28 13.66 -40.08 -0.84
CA PHE A 28 12.76 -39.43 0.10
C PHE A 28 13.42 -39.39 1.50
N LEU A 29 13.53 -38.19 2.06
CA LEU A 29 13.78 -37.99 3.48
C LEU A 29 12.42 -37.86 4.17
N PHE A 30 11.98 -38.93 4.83
CA PHE A 30 10.85 -38.88 5.76
C PHE A 30 11.38 -38.43 7.12
N ILE A 31 11.04 -37.20 7.54
CA ILE A 31 11.20 -36.79 8.94
C ILE A 31 9.87 -37.07 9.64
N ARG A 32 9.90 -38.10 10.48
CA ARG A 32 8.83 -38.43 11.42
C ARG A 32 9.11 -37.66 12.70
N ILE A 33 8.26 -36.68 13.03
CA ILE A 33 8.25 -36.03 14.35
C ILE A 33 7.18 -36.75 15.16
N GLU A 34 7.59 -37.47 16.21
CA GLU A 34 6.66 -38.04 17.19
C GLU A 34 6.36 -36.99 18.29
N PRO A 35 5.11 -36.91 18.79
CA PRO A 35 4.74 -35.98 19.84
C PRO A 35 5.00 -36.59 21.23
N GLU A 36 5.84 -35.94 22.04
CA GLU A 36 5.95 -36.24 23.47
C GLU A 36 4.90 -35.48 24.29
N ALA A 37 3.97 -36.29 24.82
CA ALA A 37 3.45 -36.30 26.19
C ALA A 37 3.22 -34.98 26.97
N ASN A 38 1.94 -34.65 27.09
CA ASN A 38 1.19 -34.28 28.29
C ASN A 38 1.97 -34.14 29.62
N PHE A 39 1.96 -32.92 30.18
CA PHE A 39 1.90 -32.71 31.63
C PHE A 39 0.73 -31.77 31.94
N ARG A 40 -0.31 -32.31 32.59
CA ARG A 40 -1.34 -31.56 33.32
C ARG A 40 -0.90 -31.44 34.78
N LEU A 41 -0.98 -30.23 35.33
CA LEU A 41 -1.19 -30.02 36.77
C LEU A 41 -2.24 -28.91 36.94
N ASP A 42 -3.30 -29.26 37.67
CA ASP A 42 -4.45 -28.43 37.99
C ASP A 42 -4.16 -27.44 39.14
N CYS A 43 -4.61 -26.18 38.94
CA CYS A 43 -5.26 -25.24 39.89
C CYS A 43 -4.53 -24.72 41.16
N PRO A 44 -5.01 -23.62 41.84
CA PRO A 44 -5.83 -22.45 41.45
C PRO A 44 -5.20 -21.10 41.98
N PRO A 45 -5.89 -19.92 41.93
CA PRO A 45 -5.25 -18.61 41.84
C PRO A 45 -5.11 -17.87 43.17
N ARG A 46 -4.18 -16.91 43.27
CA ARG A 46 -4.30 -15.71 44.12
C ARG A 46 -3.23 -14.64 43.84
N ARG A 47 -3.75 -13.45 43.55
CA ARG A 47 -3.30 -12.07 43.77
C ARG A 47 -1.92 -11.81 44.46
N PHE A 48 -1.31 -10.71 43.99
CA PHE A 48 -0.61 -9.62 44.71
C PHE A 48 0.84 -9.32 44.27
N CYS A 49 0.96 -8.11 43.71
CA CYS A 49 1.95 -7.06 43.94
C CYS A 49 3.46 -7.36 43.92
N PHE A 50 4.09 -6.70 42.94
CA PHE A 50 5.31 -5.89 43.05
C PHE A 50 5.85 -5.69 44.47
N CYS A 51 7.13 -6.04 44.67
CA CYS A 51 8.02 -5.24 45.51
C CYS A 51 9.49 -5.45 45.14
N PHE A 52 10.14 -4.35 44.77
CA PHE A 52 11.58 -4.16 44.69
C PHE A 52 12.24 -4.43 46.06
N ARG A 53 13.39 -5.10 46.09
CA ARG A 53 14.49 -4.76 47.02
C ARG A 53 15.82 -5.45 46.70
N CYS A 54 16.85 -4.61 46.72
CA CYS A 54 18.17 -4.83 47.32
C CYS A 54 19.11 -5.87 46.71
N LEU A 55 20.14 -5.37 46.03
CA LEU A 55 21.51 -5.78 46.32
C LEU A 55 22.36 -4.53 46.60
N ALA A 56 22.89 -4.46 47.82
CA ALA A 56 23.95 -3.57 48.26
C ALA A 56 25.02 -4.43 48.96
N PHE A 57 26.22 -3.84 49.14
CA PHE A 57 27.50 -4.35 49.67
C PHE A 57 28.54 -4.55 48.56
N CYS A 58 29.76 -3.98 48.59
CA CYS A 58 30.57 -3.39 49.67
C CYS A 58 31.68 -2.52 49.01
N LEU A 59 31.91 -1.23 49.37
CA LEU A 59 33.02 -0.70 50.23
C LEU A 59 34.44 -1.17 49.81
N CYS A 60 35.54 -0.40 49.77
CA CYS A 60 35.95 0.83 50.47
C CYS A 60 37.36 1.29 49.98
N LYS A 61 37.66 2.61 50.04
CA LYS A 61 38.93 3.30 50.44
C LYS A 61 39.07 4.65 49.69
N MET A 62 38.74 5.80 50.32
CA MET A 62 39.65 6.74 51.05
C MET A 62 40.89 7.16 50.23
N ARG A 63 41.25 8.44 50.02
CA ARG A 63 40.91 9.75 50.63
C ARG A 63 41.51 10.90 49.72
N PRO A 64 41.27 12.20 50.02
CA PRO A 64 41.18 13.32 49.06
C PRO A 64 42.45 14.17 48.97
N PHE A 65 42.59 15.02 47.95
CA PHE A 65 43.30 16.31 48.08
C PHE A 65 42.96 17.28 46.93
N LEU A 66 42.82 18.54 47.32
CA LEU A 66 42.98 19.78 46.54
C LEU A 66 41.80 20.34 45.71
N GLN A 67 41.08 21.26 46.37
CA GLN A 67 40.38 22.38 45.78
C GLN A 67 41.36 23.41 45.19
N ILE A 68 40.78 24.30 44.36
CA ILE A 68 41.24 25.62 43.91
C ILE A 68 42.00 25.61 42.57
N LEU A 69 41.28 25.89 41.48
CA LEU A 69 41.48 27.17 40.78
C LEU A 69 40.23 27.54 39.96
N CYS A 70 39.61 28.65 40.35
CA CYS A 70 38.61 29.40 39.58
C CYS A 70 39.25 30.04 38.34
N GLY A 71 38.41 30.28 37.32
CA GLY A 71 38.70 31.13 36.16
C GLY A 71 39.09 30.27 34.96
N THR A 72 38.28 30.10 33.92
CA THR A 72 37.59 31.15 33.17
C THR A 72 36.29 30.61 32.56
N ALA A 73 35.16 31.15 33.01
CA ALA A 73 33.94 31.16 32.20
C ALA A 73 34.15 32.23 31.11
N PHE A 74 34.50 31.79 29.90
CA PHE A 74 34.33 32.59 28.69
C PHE A 74 33.40 31.83 27.76
N LEU A 75 32.30 32.51 27.46
CA LEU A 75 31.31 32.14 26.46
C LEU A 75 32.01 31.86 25.12
N SER A 76 31.91 30.61 24.67
CA SER A 76 31.96 30.22 23.26
C SER A 76 31.09 28.98 23.08
N ALA A 77 29.82 29.06 23.50
CA ALA A 77 28.79 28.20 22.92
C ALA A 77 28.50 28.76 21.52
N ALA A 78 29.43 28.54 20.59
CA ALA A 78 29.07 28.53 19.19
C ALA A 78 28.08 27.39 19.05
N PHE A 79 26.81 27.74 18.85
CA PHE A 79 25.84 26.82 18.29
C PHE A 79 26.44 26.31 16.98
N SER A 80 27.11 25.17 17.02
CA SER A 80 27.14 24.29 15.87
C SER A 80 25.68 23.91 15.67
N LEU A 81 24.99 24.70 14.83
CA LEU A 81 23.83 24.21 14.12
C LEU A 81 24.19 22.79 13.66
N PRO A 82 23.27 21.81 13.75
CA PRO A 82 23.53 20.52 13.15
C PRO A 82 23.93 20.83 11.71
N MET A 83 25.21 20.59 11.40
CA MET A 83 25.67 20.57 10.03
C MET A 83 24.86 19.42 9.46
N VAL A 84 23.77 19.76 8.79
CA VAL A 84 23.17 18.87 7.80
C VAL A 84 24.32 18.65 6.84
N GLU A 85 25.00 17.53 7.02
CA GLU A 85 25.88 17.00 6.01
C GLU A 85 24.97 16.86 4.80
N GLU A 86 25.06 17.84 3.91
CA GLU A 86 24.50 17.82 2.57
C GLU A 86 25.22 16.67 1.88
N ARG A 87 24.79 15.43 2.20
CA ARG A 87 25.20 14.25 1.46
C ARG A 87 24.87 14.61 0.04
N SER A 88 25.90 14.73 -0.78
CA SER A 88 25.77 15.01 -2.20
C SER A 88 24.77 14.00 -2.74
N LEU A 89 23.54 14.46 -2.97
CA LEU A 89 22.54 13.69 -3.68
C LEU A 89 23.15 13.54 -5.06
N GLU A 90 23.71 12.35 -5.34
CA GLU A 90 24.15 12.01 -6.69
C GLU A 90 22.98 12.32 -7.61
N LYS A 91 23.21 13.27 -8.52
CA LYS A 91 22.25 13.65 -9.54
C LYS A 91 22.01 12.41 -10.40
N ARG A 92 20.94 11.66 -10.11
CA ARG A 92 20.53 10.51 -10.91
C ARG A 92 20.07 11.02 -12.26
N ASP A 93 20.75 10.57 -13.32
CA ASP A 93 20.38 10.82 -14.71
C ASP A 93 18.99 10.21 -14.97
N TYR A 94 17.97 11.07 -15.09
CA TYR A 94 16.58 10.75 -15.49
C TYR A 94 15.73 9.92 -14.49
N ILE A 95 14.72 10.56 -13.87
CA ILE A 95 13.58 9.90 -13.17
C ILE A 95 12.21 10.39 -13.71
N GLY A 96 11.68 9.75 -14.75
CA GLY A 96 10.40 10.13 -15.36
C GLY A 96 9.27 10.19 -14.34
N LEU A 97 8.32 11.12 -14.49
CA LEU A 97 7.10 11.09 -13.69
C LEU A 97 6.38 9.76 -13.93
N TRP A 98 6.27 9.36 -15.20
CA TRP A 98 5.94 8.00 -15.67
C TRP A 98 6.58 7.76 -17.04
N ASN A 99 6.58 6.51 -17.53
CA ASN A 99 7.13 6.18 -18.85
C ASN A 99 6.03 5.97 -19.88
N GLY A 100 6.25 6.42 -21.13
CA GLY A 100 5.38 6.10 -22.26
C GLY A 100 3.96 6.65 -22.12
N THR A 101 2.99 5.75 -21.94
CA THR A 101 1.54 6.01 -22.05
C THR A 101 0.87 6.39 -20.73
N GLY A 102 1.60 6.52 -19.62
CA GLY A 102 1.06 6.93 -18.31
C GLY A 102 1.56 6.08 -17.14
N PRO A 103 0.99 6.26 -15.93
CA PRO A 103 1.35 5.49 -14.75
C PRO A 103 1.00 4.02 -14.91
N VAL A 104 1.82 3.12 -14.38
CA VAL A 104 1.58 1.67 -14.42
C VAL A 104 1.73 1.02 -13.05
N VAL A 105 1.01 -0.08 -12.83
CA VAL A 105 0.94 -0.79 -11.53
C VAL A 105 2.29 -1.31 -11.03
N THR A 106 3.28 -1.45 -11.91
CA THR A 106 4.65 -1.87 -11.56
C THR A 106 5.50 -0.73 -11.01
N ASP A 107 5.04 0.52 -11.14
CA ASP A 107 5.73 1.68 -10.58
C ASP A 107 5.58 1.73 -9.06
N VAL A 108 4.44 1.24 -8.54
CA VAL A 108 4.16 1.20 -7.10
C VAL A 108 4.77 -0.06 -6.49
N LYS A 109 5.67 0.16 -5.53
CA LYS A 109 6.20 -0.91 -4.69
C LYS A 109 6.56 -0.40 -3.31
N GLN A 110 5.83 -0.90 -2.31
CA GLN A 110 6.15 -0.66 -0.91
C GLN A 110 7.55 -1.18 -0.58
N VAL A 111 8.36 -0.37 0.12
CA VAL A 111 9.72 -0.75 0.50
C VAL A 111 9.90 -0.86 2.01
N LYS A 112 10.27 0.22 2.70
CA LYS A 112 10.61 0.21 4.13
C LYS A 112 9.51 0.78 5.03
N ILE A 113 8.72 1.71 4.50
CA ILE A 113 7.62 2.31 5.25
C ILE A 113 6.41 1.39 5.20
N LEU A 114 5.76 1.18 6.35
CA LEU A 114 4.61 0.29 6.50
C LEU A 114 3.29 1.03 6.24
N ASN A 115 3.07 1.46 4.99
CA ASN A 115 1.91 2.22 4.52
C ASN A 115 1.09 1.46 3.46
N CYS A 116 1.01 0.13 3.54
CA CYS A 116 0.34 -0.71 2.53
C CYS A 116 -1.08 -0.24 2.18
N TRP A 117 -1.81 0.35 3.13
CA TRP A 117 -3.12 0.95 2.90
C TRP A 117 -3.10 2.04 1.82
N PHE A 118 -2.09 2.90 1.80
CA PHE A 118 -1.99 4.00 0.83
C PHE A 118 -1.56 3.49 -0.55
N ASP A 119 -0.59 2.57 -0.56
CA ASP A 119 -0.11 1.94 -1.80
C ASP A 119 -1.24 1.13 -2.46
N ALA A 120 -2.02 0.38 -1.68
CA ALA A 120 -3.18 -0.35 -2.15
C ALA A 120 -4.29 0.59 -2.65
N CYS A 121 -4.54 1.72 -2.00
CA CYS A 121 -5.46 2.75 -2.52
C CYS A 121 -5.00 3.29 -3.87
N THR A 122 -3.73 3.66 -3.99
CA THR A 122 -3.18 4.18 -5.24
C THR A 122 -3.29 3.14 -6.35
N LEU A 123 -2.95 1.88 -6.05
CA LEU A 123 -3.10 0.76 -6.99
C LEU A 123 -4.56 0.55 -7.39
N ALA A 124 -5.51 0.54 -6.45
CA ALA A 124 -6.92 0.33 -6.74
C ALA A 124 -7.51 1.45 -7.62
N VAL A 125 -7.13 2.70 -7.37
CA VAL A 125 -7.49 3.86 -8.20
C VAL A 125 -6.88 3.73 -9.60
N LEU A 126 -5.59 3.41 -9.71
CA LEU A 126 -4.91 3.22 -11.00
C LEU A 126 -5.52 2.08 -11.82
N ILE A 127 -5.80 0.94 -11.19
CA ILE A 127 -6.42 -0.23 -11.82
C ILE A 127 -7.80 0.12 -12.35
N SER A 128 -8.57 0.89 -11.58
CA SER A 128 -9.92 1.31 -11.96
C SER A 128 -9.91 2.34 -13.09
N SER A 129 -8.95 3.28 -13.05
CA SER A 129 -8.87 4.38 -14.01
C SER A 129 -7.47 5.01 -14.01
N GLN A 130 -6.63 4.61 -14.96
CA GLN A 130 -5.37 5.30 -15.24
C GLN A 130 -5.59 6.78 -15.54
N TYR A 131 -6.67 7.10 -16.26
CA TYR A 131 -7.05 8.47 -16.60
C TYR A 131 -7.31 9.32 -15.36
N TRP A 132 -7.87 8.74 -14.27
CA TRP A 132 -8.05 9.46 -13.02
C TRP A 132 -6.71 9.93 -12.44
N VAL A 133 -5.72 9.03 -12.31
CA VAL A 133 -4.38 9.35 -11.79
C VAL A 133 -3.67 10.38 -12.66
N GLU A 134 -3.74 10.24 -13.98
CA GLU A 134 -3.15 11.22 -14.90
C GLU A 134 -3.74 12.61 -14.75
N ASN A 135 -5.02 12.73 -14.44
CA ASN A 135 -5.66 14.02 -14.22
C ASN A 135 -5.43 14.56 -12.81
N MET A 136 -5.08 13.74 -11.81
CA MET A 136 -4.67 14.26 -10.49
C MET A 136 -3.36 15.04 -10.56
N ILE A 137 -2.52 14.83 -11.58
CA ILE A 137 -1.17 15.42 -11.66
C ILE A 137 -1.06 16.36 -12.87
N ARG A 138 -0.63 17.59 -12.62
CA ARG A 138 -0.43 18.64 -13.62
C ARG A 138 0.95 19.25 -13.51
N TYR A 139 1.36 19.97 -14.55
CA TYR A 139 2.53 20.84 -14.46
C TYR A 139 2.35 21.91 -13.39
N GLY A 140 3.46 22.51 -12.93
CA GLY A 140 3.44 23.66 -12.02
C GLY A 140 2.60 24.85 -12.51
N ASN A 141 2.36 24.96 -13.82
CA ASN A 141 1.51 25.98 -14.44
C ASN A 141 0.05 25.55 -14.66
N GLY A 142 -0.36 24.38 -14.15
CA GLY A 142 -1.72 23.85 -14.28
C GLY A 142 -2.05 23.24 -15.65
N ALA A 143 -1.09 23.08 -16.57
CA ALA A 143 -1.33 22.35 -17.81
C ALA A 143 -1.42 20.82 -17.56
N PRO A 144 -2.23 20.07 -18.34
CA PRO A 144 -2.28 18.62 -18.23
C PRO A 144 -0.94 17.97 -18.56
N MET A 145 -0.56 16.94 -17.80
CA MET A 145 0.61 16.10 -18.10
C MET A 145 0.29 14.89 -18.98
N ALA A 146 -0.95 14.74 -19.44
CA ALA A 146 -1.35 13.66 -20.34
C ALA A 146 -0.44 13.59 -21.58
N ASN A 147 0.07 12.40 -21.89
CA ASN A 147 1.05 12.12 -22.95
C ASN A 147 2.46 12.72 -22.75
N VAL A 148 2.78 13.21 -21.55
CA VAL A 148 4.13 13.66 -21.22
C VAL A 148 4.67 12.87 -20.03
N SER A 149 5.89 12.36 -20.18
CA SER A 149 6.57 11.53 -19.18
C SER A 149 7.42 12.32 -18.18
N TRP A 150 7.68 13.61 -18.46
CA TRP A 150 8.65 14.41 -17.71
C TRP A 150 8.20 15.86 -17.47
N PRO A 151 8.14 16.34 -16.21
CA PRO A 151 7.90 17.74 -15.91
C PRO A 151 9.15 18.58 -16.20
N GLN A 152 9.02 19.65 -16.98
CA GLN A 152 10.16 20.41 -17.50
C GLN A 152 11.12 20.94 -16.43
N ASP A 153 10.61 21.24 -15.24
CA ASP A 153 11.33 21.82 -14.09
C ASP A 153 11.40 20.87 -12.88
N GLY A 154 11.00 19.61 -13.03
CA GLY A 154 10.99 18.64 -11.93
C GLY A 154 9.91 18.88 -10.87
N THR A 155 8.92 19.72 -11.16
CA THR A 155 7.84 20.08 -10.23
C THR A 155 6.47 19.77 -10.83
N VAL A 156 5.55 19.27 -10.00
CA VAL A 156 4.16 19.00 -10.39
C VAL A 156 3.18 19.51 -9.35
N GLN A 157 1.98 19.90 -9.81
CA GLN A 157 0.81 20.12 -8.99
C GLN A 157 0.06 18.80 -8.86
N VAL A 158 -0.34 18.45 -7.64
CA VAL A 158 -1.09 17.23 -7.34
C VAL A 158 -2.37 17.61 -6.62
N GLN A 159 -3.50 17.22 -7.20
CA GLN A 159 -4.81 17.35 -6.57
C GLN A 159 -5.08 16.11 -5.72
N VAL A 160 -5.30 16.32 -4.43
CA VAL A 160 -5.80 15.35 -3.45
C VAL A 160 -7.04 15.92 -2.79
N TRP A 161 -7.76 15.17 -1.96
CA TRP A 161 -8.95 15.63 -1.28
C TRP A 161 -8.80 15.54 0.23
N ASN A 162 -9.33 16.54 0.94
CA ASN A 162 -9.43 16.48 2.40
C ASN A 162 -10.37 15.31 2.77
N PRO A 163 -9.94 14.32 3.56
CA PRO A 163 -10.77 13.14 3.85
C PRO A 163 -12.01 13.43 4.72
N ASP A 164 -12.05 14.56 5.43
CA ASP A 164 -13.16 14.95 6.28
C ASP A 164 -14.21 15.77 5.52
N THR A 165 -13.76 16.68 4.65
CA THR A 165 -14.66 17.58 3.90
C THR A 165 -14.92 17.16 2.47
N LEU A 166 -14.09 16.27 1.92
CA LEU A 166 -14.07 15.86 0.52
C LEU A 166 -13.85 17.01 -0.46
N GLU A 167 -13.28 18.12 0.01
CA GLU A 167 -12.92 19.26 -0.83
C GLU A 167 -11.51 19.06 -1.41
N PRO A 168 -11.28 19.42 -2.69
CA PRO A 168 -9.98 19.27 -3.31
C PRO A 168 -8.95 20.25 -2.73
N VAL A 169 -7.71 19.78 -2.60
CA VAL A 169 -6.53 20.53 -2.19
C VAL A 169 -5.44 20.26 -3.22
N ILE A 170 -4.73 21.32 -3.62
CA ILE A 170 -3.66 21.23 -4.61
C ILE A 170 -2.33 21.47 -3.91
N GLU A 171 -1.48 20.45 -3.95
CA GLU A 171 -0.16 20.45 -3.35
C GLU A 171 0.94 20.41 -4.40
N ILE A 172 2.12 20.90 -4.04
CA ILE A 172 3.30 20.88 -4.90
C ILE A 172 4.19 19.70 -4.52
N ALA A 173 4.48 18.84 -5.49
CA ALA A 173 5.48 17.78 -5.35
C ALA A 173 6.70 18.05 -6.22
N THR A 174 7.88 17.68 -5.73
CA THR A 174 9.14 17.90 -6.44
C THR A 174 9.95 16.61 -6.53
N VAL A 175 10.60 16.41 -7.68
CA VAL A 175 11.47 15.23 -7.89
C VAL A 175 12.64 15.20 -6.91
N ALA A 176 13.07 16.37 -6.42
CA ALA A 176 14.15 16.50 -5.43
C ALA A 176 13.81 15.84 -4.09
N ASN A 177 12.52 15.76 -3.75
CA ASN A 177 12.02 15.17 -2.52
C ASN A 177 11.66 13.68 -2.66
N LYS A 178 12.02 13.05 -3.79
CA LYS A 178 11.65 11.65 -4.04
C LYS A 178 12.11 10.75 -2.91
N SER A 179 11.16 9.99 -2.36
CA SER A 179 11.43 9.02 -1.32
C SER A 179 12.33 7.88 -1.81
N GLN A 180 13.28 7.50 -0.96
CA GLN A 180 14.12 6.32 -1.17
C GLN A 180 13.63 5.09 -0.39
N THR A 181 12.57 5.26 0.40
CA THR A 181 12.17 4.28 1.43
C THR A 181 10.68 3.95 1.42
N GLU A 182 9.84 4.76 0.79
CA GLU A 182 8.40 4.52 0.69
C GLU A 182 8.06 3.78 -0.59
N ASP A 183 8.65 4.19 -1.71
CA ASP A 183 8.33 3.69 -3.05
C ASP A 183 9.56 3.15 -3.78
N HIS A 184 9.37 2.64 -5.00
CA HIS A 184 10.43 2.10 -5.85
C HIS A 184 11.54 3.16 -6.06
N PRO A 185 12.73 3.01 -5.44
CA PRO A 185 13.73 4.08 -5.37
C PRO A 185 14.28 4.45 -6.75
N ASP A 186 14.26 3.49 -7.68
CA ASP A 186 14.72 3.65 -9.06
C ASP A 186 13.56 3.71 -10.08
N GLY A 187 12.31 3.77 -9.58
CA GLY A 187 11.11 3.80 -10.41
C GLY A 187 10.70 5.21 -10.83
N ASN A 188 9.65 5.28 -11.62
CA ASN A 188 8.91 6.51 -11.88
C ASN A 188 8.44 7.16 -10.57
N TRP A 189 8.25 8.49 -10.53
CA TRP A 189 7.98 9.20 -9.27
C TRP A 189 6.55 9.76 -9.13
N TRP A 190 5.60 9.36 -9.97
CA TRP A 190 4.21 9.80 -9.85
C TRP A 190 3.54 9.37 -8.53
N HIS A 191 3.81 8.15 -8.05
CA HIS A 191 3.24 7.67 -6.80
C HIS A 191 3.90 8.35 -5.60
N ASP A 192 5.19 8.62 -5.69
CA ASP A 192 5.88 9.49 -4.73
C ASP A 192 5.30 10.92 -4.72
N ALA A 193 4.92 11.48 -5.88
CA ALA A 193 4.25 12.78 -5.94
C ALA A 193 2.90 12.78 -5.20
N LEU A 194 2.09 11.72 -5.36
CA LEU A 194 0.86 11.52 -4.57
C LEU A 194 1.15 11.38 -3.07
N SER A 195 2.23 10.68 -2.71
CA SER A 195 2.67 10.54 -1.32
C SER A 195 3.10 11.88 -0.72
N GLN A 196 3.85 12.71 -1.48
CA GLN A 196 4.25 14.05 -1.05
C GLN A 196 3.02 14.93 -0.79
N ALA A 197 2.06 14.95 -1.72
CA ALA A 197 0.82 15.70 -1.57
C ALA A 197 0.00 15.25 -0.35
N THR A 198 -0.15 13.95 -0.16
CA THR A 198 -0.86 13.38 0.99
C THR A 198 -0.19 13.72 2.32
N LYS A 199 1.14 13.63 2.37
CA LYS A 199 1.93 14.01 3.56
C LYS A 199 1.80 15.49 3.87
N LEU A 200 1.87 16.36 2.86
CA LEU A 200 1.65 17.81 3.01
C LEU A 200 0.25 18.12 3.54
N LEU A 201 -0.79 17.50 2.97
CA LEU A 201 -2.15 17.62 3.46
C LEU A 201 -2.25 17.20 4.95
N GLY A 202 -1.60 16.10 5.34
CA GLY A 202 -1.56 15.63 6.73
C GLY A 202 -0.85 16.55 7.73
N THR A 203 -0.04 17.51 7.26
CA THR A 203 0.51 18.58 8.11
C THR A 203 -0.46 19.74 8.31
N GLN A 204 -1.46 19.87 7.43
CA GLN A 204 -2.44 20.96 7.43
C GLN A 204 -3.75 20.56 8.12
N VAL A 205 -4.15 19.29 7.93
CA VAL A 205 -5.37 18.71 8.51
C VAL A 205 -5.03 17.36 9.15
N SER A 206 -5.61 17.09 10.32
CA SER A 206 -5.31 15.87 11.07
C SER A 206 -6.22 14.73 10.64
N PHE A 207 -5.63 13.64 10.14
CA PHE A 207 -6.32 12.37 9.86
C PHE A 207 -5.39 11.19 10.17
N ALA A 208 -5.96 10.01 10.37
CA ALA A 208 -5.19 8.81 10.71
C ALA A 208 -4.30 8.36 9.54
N GLY A 209 -3.06 7.95 9.86
CA GLY A 209 -2.10 7.44 8.88
C GLY A 209 -0.97 8.40 8.53
N ILE A 210 -1.08 9.70 8.87
CA ILE A 210 -0.02 10.69 8.72
C ILE A 210 0.21 11.40 10.07
N LEU A 211 1.47 11.44 10.52
CA LEU A 211 1.87 12.15 11.72
C LEU A 211 1.99 13.67 11.44
N PRO A 212 1.85 14.55 12.46
CA PRO A 212 1.91 16.00 12.28
C PRO A 212 3.23 16.53 11.66
N ASN A 213 4.30 15.74 11.68
CA ASN A 213 5.58 16.05 11.05
C ASN A 213 5.64 15.69 9.55
N GLY A 214 4.53 15.26 8.95
CA GLY A 214 4.45 14.93 7.52
C GLY A 214 5.05 13.56 7.16
N THR A 215 5.13 12.63 8.11
CA THR A 215 5.57 11.25 7.85
C THR A 215 4.43 10.26 8.04
N TYR A 216 4.44 9.14 7.31
CA TYR A 216 3.48 8.06 7.53
C TYR A 216 3.54 7.54 8.97
N ASP A 217 2.38 7.35 9.58
CA ASP A 217 2.24 6.59 10.82
C ASP A 217 2.14 5.10 10.47
N SER A 218 3.15 4.31 10.85
CA SER A 218 3.16 2.87 10.60
C SER A 218 2.16 2.08 11.45
N THR A 219 1.51 2.73 12.42
CA THR A 219 0.57 2.12 13.37
C THR A 219 -0.87 2.53 13.13
N ALA A 220 -1.11 3.42 12.17
CA ALA A 220 -2.41 3.97 11.86
C ALA A 220 -2.59 4.15 10.35
N GLY A 221 -3.80 4.56 9.96
CA GLY A 221 -4.19 4.69 8.57
C GLY A 221 -5.13 3.56 8.15
N SER A 222 -5.83 3.80 7.05
CA SER A 222 -6.77 2.82 6.50
C SER A 222 -7.02 3.14 5.04
N ALA A 223 -7.31 2.11 4.26
CA ALA A 223 -7.68 2.31 2.86
C ALA A 223 -8.99 3.11 2.72
N THR A 224 -9.84 3.14 3.75
CA THR A 224 -11.03 4.01 3.82
C THR A 224 -10.65 5.49 3.72
N ILE A 225 -9.60 5.91 4.41
CA ILE A 225 -9.08 7.29 4.35
C ILE A 225 -8.33 7.52 3.04
N GLY A 226 -7.49 6.56 2.63
CA GLY A 226 -6.71 6.68 1.39
C GLY A 226 -7.58 6.85 0.15
N LEU A 227 -8.66 6.08 0.01
CA LEU A 227 -9.60 6.24 -1.10
C LEU A 227 -10.29 7.62 -1.09
N LYS A 228 -10.65 8.16 0.08
CA LYS A 228 -11.19 9.53 0.17
C LYS A 228 -10.18 10.56 -0.34
N ILE A 229 -8.93 10.44 0.10
CA ILE A 229 -7.84 11.35 -0.28
C ILE A 229 -7.58 11.33 -1.78
N LEU A 230 -7.69 10.17 -2.43
CA LEU A 230 -7.37 10.00 -3.85
C LEU A 230 -8.56 10.23 -4.79
N THR A 231 -9.80 10.17 -4.28
CA THR A 231 -11.00 10.20 -5.14
C THR A 231 -11.99 11.33 -4.83
N GLY A 232 -11.93 11.93 -3.64
CA GLY A 232 -12.96 12.87 -3.20
C GLY A 232 -14.33 12.24 -2.95
N TYR A 233 -14.45 10.91 -3.02
CA TYR A 233 -15.69 10.20 -2.73
C TYR A 233 -15.69 9.64 -1.32
N ASP A 234 -16.90 9.54 -0.75
CA ASP A 234 -17.11 8.80 0.49
C ASP A 234 -16.79 7.31 0.29
N THR A 235 -16.36 6.66 1.36
CA THR A 235 -15.90 5.27 1.36
C THR A 235 -16.71 4.44 2.34
N ALA A 236 -16.78 3.14 2.07
CA ALA A 236 -17.44 2.16 2.92
C ALA A 236 -16.50 0.96 3.17
N SER A 237 -16.78 0.23 4.23
CA SER A 237 -16.10 -1.02 4.57
C SER A 237 -17.13 -2.05 5.01
N ASN A 238 -17.05 -3.24 4.45
CA ASN A 238 -17.91 -4.37 4.80
C ASN A 238 -17.05 -5.46 5.42
N LEU A 239 -17.34 -5.82 6.67
CA LEU A 239 -16.62 -6.88 7.36
C LEU A 239 -16.93 -8.22 6.70
N THR A 240 -15.96 -9.11 6.58
CA THR A 240 -16.18 -10.45 6.02
C THR A 240 -17.30 -11.19 6.76
N SER A 241 -17.44 -10.95 8.07
CA SER A 241 -18.49 -11.53 8.91
C SER A 241 -19.91 -11.06 8.61
N GLU A 242 -20.07 -9.98 7.83
CA GLU A 242 -21.38 -9.45 7.42
C GLU A 242 -21.94 -10.15 6.18
N TYR A 243 -21.09 -10.85 5.43
CA TYR A 243 -21.49 -11.64 4.27
C TYR A 243 -22.08 -12.98 4.69
N ALA A 244 -23.17 -13.40 4.04
CA ALA A 244 -23.79 -14.68 4.31
C ALA A 244 -22.88 -15.85 3.89
N ASP A 245 -22.16 -15.67 2.79
CA ASP A 245 -21.26 -16.67 2.21
C ASP A 245 -20.19 -16.03 1.30
N ALA A 246 -19.30 -16.87 0.77
CA ALA A 246 -18.25 -16.44 -0.15
C ALA A 246 -18.78 -15.90 -1.49
N ASP A 247 -19.99 -16.30 -1.91
CA ASP A 247 -20.57 -15.84 -3.17
C ASP A 247 -21.03 -14.39 -3.07
N GLU A 248 -21.64 -13.99 -1.94
CA GLU A 248 -21.99 -12.60 -1.66
C GLU A 248 -20.73 -11.72 -1.57
N PHE A 249 -19.70 -12.20 -0.84
CA PHE A 249 -18.41 -11.54 -0.76
C PHE A 249 -17.73 -11.37 -2.14
N TRP A 250 -17.84 -12.38 -2.99
CA TRP A 250 -17.31 -12.30 -4.36
C TRP A 250 -18.03 -11.25 -5.20
N ASN A 251 -19.34 -11.05 -5.03
CA ASN A 251 -20.07 -10.06 -5.80
C ASN A 251 -19.50 -8.66 -5.60
N ASP A 252 -19.08 -8.33 -4.38
CA ASP A 252 -18.46 -7.04 -4.07
C ASP A 252 -17.01 -6.95 -4.56
N LEU A 253 -16.21 -8.01 -4.40
CA LEU A 253 -14.85 -8.03 -4.99
C LEU A 253 -14.87 -7.90 -6.52
N ALA A 254 -15.78 -8.60 -7.17
CA ALA A 254 -15.90 -8.63 -8.62
C ALA A 254 -16.35 -7.29 -9.22
N ARG A 255 -16.86 -6.35 -8.41
CA ARG A 255 -17.14 -4.97 -8.86
C ARG A 255 -15.89 -4.23 -9.33
N ALA A 256 -14.68 -4.69 -9.00
CA ALA A 256 -13.46 -4.20 -9.64
C ALA A 256 -13.51 -4.29 -11.19
N ASN A 257 -14.28 -5.24 -11.74
CA ASN A 257 -14.54 -5.37 -13.18
C ASN A 257 -15.31 -4.18 -13.78
N GLU A 258 -15.90 -3.33 -12.94
CA GLU A 258 -16.77 -2.22 -13.32
C GLU A 258 -16.07 -0.86 -13.27
N ASN A 259 -14.74 -0.82 -13.13
CA ASN A 259 -13.91 0.39 -13.01
C ASN A 259 -14.18 1.20 -11.72
N THR A 260 -14.51 0.52 -10.62
CA THR A 260 -14.57 1.09 -9.27
C THR A 260 -13.42 0.51 -8.43
N PRO A 261 -12.75 1.32 -7.57
CA PRO A 261 -11.71 0.82 -6.68
C PRO A 261 -12.28 -0.18 -5.68
N VAL A 262 -11.62 -1.34 -5.58
CA VAL A 262 -11.93 -2.35 -4.58
C VAL A 262 -10.64 -2.84 -3.95
N ILE A 263 -10.63 -2.87 -2.62
CA ILE A 263 -9.50 -3.30 -1.79
C ILE A 263 -10.03 -4.33 -0.80
N PHE A 264 -9.23 -5.33 -0.48
CA PHE A 264 -9.47 -6.13 0.73
C PHE A 264 -8.24 -6.08 1.62
N ASN A 265 -8.42 -6.15 2.93
CA ASN A 265 -7.31 -6.37 3.85
C ASN A 265 -7.41 -7.72 4.52
N THR A 266 -6.24 -8.30 4.76
CA THR A 266 -6.13 -9.60 5.37
C THR A 266 -6.18 -9.52 6.89
N VAL A 267 -6.59 -10.63 7.50
CA VAL A 267 -6.58 -10.80 8.95
C VAL A 267 -5.15 -10.80 9.52
N SER A 268 -5.05 -10.75 10.85
CA SER A 268 -3.77 -10.77 11.55
C SER A 268 -2.99 -12.07 11.31
N SER A 269 -1.67 -12.04 11.56
CA SER A 269 -0.82 -13.24 11.44
C SER A 269 -1.31 -14.43 12.28
N ALA A 270 -2.05 -14.19 13.36
CA ALA A 270 -2.56 -15.26 14.23
C ALA A 270 -3.76 -16.00 13.60
N ASP A 271 -4.48 -15.32 12.71
CA ASP A 271 -5.72 -15.81 12.10
C ASP A 271 -5.52 -16.19 10.62
N LEU A 272 -4.41 -15.77 10.01
CA LEU A 272 -4.10 -16.03 8.61
C LEU A 272 -3.83 -17.51 8.37
N GLY A 273 -4.64 -18.11 7.50
CA GLY A 273 -4.47 -19.45 6.99
C GLY A 273 -3.40 -19.56 5.89
N ILE A 274 -3.17 -20.81 5.46
CA ILE A 274 -2.26 -21.12 4.36
C ILE A 274 -3.02 -20.97 3.04
N THR A 275 -2.47 -20.21 2.11
CA THR A 275 -3.04 -20.01 0.76
C THR A 275 -1.99 -20.29 -0.32
N THR A 276 -2.42 -20.43 -1.57
CA THR A 276 -1.48 -20.54 -2.71
C THR A 276 -1.96 -19.67 -3.86
N PRO A 277 -1.25 -18.56 -4.19
CA PRO A 277 -0.05 -18.04 -3.50
C PRO A 277 -0.34 -17.55 -2.07
N GLN A 278 0.70 -17.38 -1.26
CA GLN A 278 0.54 -17.01 0.15
C GLN A 278 0.13 -15.53 0.26
N LEU A 279 -1.01 -15.27 0.91
CA LEU A 279 -1.41 -13.93 1.30
C LEU A 279 -0.50 -13.42 2.43
N GLY A 280 -0.21 -12.13 2.47
CA GLY A 280 0.44 -11.45 3.58
C GLY A 280 -0.57 -11.18 4.70
N ASP A 281 -0.11 -11.09 5.94
CA ASP A 281 -0.96 -10.77 7.08
C ASP A 281 -1.11 -9.27 7.29
N SER A 282 -2.24 -8.85 7.86
CA SER A 282 -2.52 -7.45 8.19
C SER A 282 -2.23 -6.48 7.04
N HIS A 283 -2.56 -6.89 5.81
CA HIS A 283 -2.09 -6.23 4.59
C HIS A 283 -3.24 -5.91 3.63
N ASP A 284 -3.20 -4.72 3.01
CA ASP A 284 -4.16 -4.30 2.00
C ASP A 284 -3.74 -4.76 0.59
N TYR A 285 -4.71 -5.30 -0.17
CA TYR A 285 -4.57 -5.76 -1.54
C TYR A 285 -5.53 -5.01 -2.46
N ALA A 286 -5.02 -4.48 -3.57
CA ALA A 286 -5.86 -3.86 -4.60
C ALA A 286 -6.39 -4.91 -5.58
N VAL A 287 -7.70 -4.97 -5.79
CA VAL A 287 -8.33 -5.98 -6.66
C VAL A 287 -8.28 -5.50 -8.11
N PHE A 288 -7.78 -6.34 -9.01
CA PHE A 288 -7.87 -6.14 -10.46
C PHE A 288 -9.24 -6.52 -11.00
N ASN A 289 -9.64 -7.76 -10.74
CA ASN A 289 -10.86 -8.34 -11.26
C ASN A 289 -11.25 -9.60 -10.49
N GLY A 290 -12.52 -9.97 -10.64
CA GLY A 290 -13.04 -11.29 -10.30
C GLY A 290 -13.31 -12.10 -11.57
N THR A 291 -12.84 -13.34 -11.63
CA THR A 291 -13.04 -14.24 -12.78
C THR A 291 -13.78 -15.51 -12.35
N VAL A 292 -14.78 -15.90 -13.14
CA VAL A 292 -15.42 -17.22 -13.07
C VAL A 292 -14.77 -18.14 -14.12
N LYS A 293 -14.15 -19.23 -13.67
CA LYS A 293 -13.50 -20.23 -14.53
C LYS A 293 -14.53 -21.12 -15.22
N HIS A 294 -14.08 -21.90 -16.21
CA HIS A 294 -14.95 -22.81 -16.97
C HIS A 294 -15.65 -23.88 -16.13
N ASP A 295 -15.05 -24.29 -15.02
CA ASP A 295 -15.62 -25.25 -14.07
C ASP A 295 -16.56 -24.61 -13.03
N GLY A 296 -16.79 -23.30 -13.14
CA GLY A 296 -17.62 -22.52 -12.22
C GLY A 296 -16.87 -22.01 -10.98
N SER A 297 -15.60 -22.39 -10.78
CA SER A 297 -14.81 -21.86 -9.67
C SER A 297 -14.53 -20.37 -9.85
N LYS A 298 -14.50 -19.64 -8.73
CA LYS A 298 -14.29 -18.19 -8.69
C LYS A 298 -12.88 -17.88 -8.20
N THR A 299 -12.26 -16.90 -8.85
CA THR A 299 -10.90 -16.45 -8.55
C THR A 299 -10.86 -14.92 -8.50
N ILE A 300 -9.92 -14.39 -7.72
CA ILE A 300 -9.68 -12.96 -7.55
C ILE A 300 -8.24 -12.68 -7.98
N TRP A 301 -8.07 -11.75 -8.91
CA TRP A 301 -6.76 -11.21 -9.24
C TRP A 301 -6.52 -9.97 -8.39
N ALA A 302 -5.43 -9.96 -7.63
CA ALA A 302 -5.10 -8.86 -6.75
C ALA A 302 -3.62 -8.49 -6.79
N ARG A 303 -3.33 -7.22 -6.52
CA ARG A 303 -2.00 -6.66 -6.39
C ARG A 303 -1.63 -6.55 -4.92
N ASN A 304 -0.55 -7.20 -4.55
CA ASN A 304 0.17 -6.93 -3.31
C ASN A 304 1.02 -5.67 -3.50
N SER A 305 0.95 -4.72 -2.56
CA SER A 305 1.76 -3.50 -2.63
C SER A 305 3.28 -3.76 -2.57
N TRP A 306 3.73 -4.93 -2.10
CA TRP A 306 5.14 -5.38 -2.21
C TRP A 306 5.57 -5.84 -3.61
N GLY A 307 4.65 -5.87 -4.58
CA GLY A 307 4.99 -5.91 -5.99
C GLY A 307 4.62 -7.19 -6.75
N SER A 308 3.83 -8.10 -6.16
CA SER A 308 3.28 -9.26 -6.87
C SER A 308 1.84 -9.04 -7.31
N THR A 309 1.49 -9.56 -8.49
CA THR A 309 0.10 -9.65 -8.95
C THR A 309 -0.21 -11.13 -9.08
N ASP A 310 -1.23 -11.56 -8.35
CA ASP A 310 -1.48 -12.97 -8.12
C ASP A 310 -2.95 -13.29 -8.31
N GLU A 311 -3.22 -14.53 -8.73
CA GLU A 311 -4.55 -15.11 -8.79
C GLU A 311 -4.79 -15.97 -7.54
N PHE A 312 -5.83 -15.64 -6.79
CA PHE A 312 -6.24 -16.37 -5.59
C PHE A 312 -7.58 -17.06 -5.81
N LYS A 313 -7.77 -18.21 -5.16
CA LYS A 313 -9.09 -18.83 -5.04
C LYS A 313 -9.98 -17.97 -4.15
N LEU A 314 -11.26 -17.87 -4.48
CA LEU A 314 -12.21 -17.10 -3.69
C LEU A 314 -12.27 -17.57 -2.22
N GLU A 315 -12.26 -18.88 -1.98
CA GLU A 315 -12.36 -19.44 -0.64
C GLU A 315 -11.15 -19.06 0.23
N ASP A 316 -9.97 -19.00 -0.39
CA ASP A 316 -8.73 -18.56 0.25
C ASP A 316 -8.84 -17.08 0.62
N VAL A 317 -9.32 -16.22 -0.28
CA VAL A 317 -9.50 -14.78 0.00
C VAL A 317 -10.56 -14.58 1.08
N TYR A 318 -11.72 -15.21 0.97
CA TYR A 318 -12.83 -15.09 1.91
C TYR A 318 -12.41 -15.49 3.33
N SER A 319 -11.70 -16.60 3.48
CA SER A 319 -11.29 -17.10 4.81
C SER A 319 -10.17 -16.27 5.45
N ASN A 320 -9.46 -15.45 4.67
CA ASN A 320 -8.30 -14.68 5.12
C ASN A 320 -8.51 -13.16 5.10
N THR A 321 -9.70 -12.69 4.72
CA THR A 321 -10.02 -11.27 4.64
C THR A 321 -10.72 -10.82 5.92
N PHE A 322 -10.34 -9.65 6.43
CA PHE A 322 -11.05 -8.99 7.52
C PHE A 322 -12.23 -8.16 7.00
N GLN A 323 -12.01 -7.37 5.93
CA GLN A 323 -13.04 -6.56 5.28
C GLN A 323 -12.72 -6.24 3.82
N ILE A 324 -13.76 -5.90 3.06
CA ILE A 324 -13.68 -5.23 1.76
C ILE A 324 -13.85 -3.73 1.97
N ILE A 325 -13.03 -2.93 1.30
CA ILE A 325 -13.05 -1.47 1.32
C ILE A 325 -13.26 -0.97 -0.12
N HIS A 326 -14.20 -0.03 -0.28
CA HIS A 326 -14.61 0.48 -1.58
C HIS A 326 -15.20 1.88 -1.47
N LEU A 327 -15.54 2.48 -2.62
CA LEU A 327 -16.32 3.72 -2.68
C LEU A 327 -17.76 3.44 -2.27
N LYS A 328 -18.33 4.29 -1.41
CA LYS A 328 -19.62 4.06 -0.75
C LYS A 328 -20.77 3.77 -1.72
N ASN A 329 -20.77 4.42 -2.89
CA ASN A 329 -21.81 4.21 -3.91
C ASN A 329 -21.34 3.37 -5.10
N TRP A 330 -20.16 2.74 -5.01
CA TRP A 330 -19.54 2.00 -6.12
C TRP A 330 -19.35 2.87 -7.37
N ASP A 331 -19.00 4.14 -7.14
CA ASP A 331 -18.79 5.12 -8.19
C ASP A 331 -17.67 4.66 -9.14
N LYS A 332 -17.93 4.78 -10.45
CA LYS A 332 -16.88 4.58 -11.44
C LYS A 332 -15.98 5.79 -11.46
N LEU A 333 -14.66 5.56 -11.55
CA LEU A 333 -13.71 6.67 -11.62
C LEU A 333 -13.63 7.25 -13.04
N GLU A 334 -14.48 8.23 -13.29
CA GLU A 334 -14.50 9.04 -14.50
C GLU A 334 -14.16 10.49 -14.15
N TRP A 335 -13.08 11.01 -14.73
CA TRP A 335 -12.68 12.39 -14.46
C TRP A 335 -13.54 13.37 -15.26
N THR A 336 -14.18 14.34 -14.59
CA THR A 336 -14.91 15.44 -15.23
C THR A 336 -14.09 16.73 -15.19
N SER A 337 -14.16 17.53 -16.26
CA SER A 337 -13.31 18.73 -16.45
C SER A 337 -13.44 19.79 -15.35
N ASP A 338 -14.55 19.76 -14.64
CA ASP A 338 -15.00 20.61 -13.54
C ASP A 338 -14.25 20.33 -12.23
N LEU A 339 -13.61 19.17 -12.07
CA LEU A 339 -12.89 18.80 -10.84
C LEU A 339 -11.62 19.63 -10.58
N TRP A 340 -11.03 20.25 -11.60
CA TRP A 340 -9.92 21.22 -11.44
C TRP A 340 -10.40 22.68 -11.33
N SER A 341 -11.71 22.92 -11.45
CA SER A 341 -12.24 24.27 -11.53
C SER A 341 -12.68 24.80 -10.16
N SER A 342 -11.72 25.29 -9.37
CA SER A 342 -11.91 26.52 -8.59
C SER A 342 -10.61 27.03 -7.97
N ASN A 343 -10.33 28.32 -8.23
CA ASN A 343 -9.44 29.22 -7.47
C ASN A 343 -7.91 29.07 -7.62
N PHE A 344 -7.38 29.46 -8.79
CA PHE A 344 -6.10 30.16 -8.83
C PHE A 344 -6.22 31.46 -9.60
N ALA A 345 -6.63 32.51 -8.91
CA ALA A 345 -6.02 33.81 -9.16
C ALA A 345 -4.61 33.72 -8.58
N VAL A 346 -3.63 33.46 -9.44
CA VAL A 346 -2.22 33.70 -9.09
C VAL A 346 -2.13 35.17 -8.66
N PRO A 347 -1.64 35.51 -7.46
CA PRO A 347 -1.34 36.90 -7.15
C PRO A 347 -0.26 37.33 -8.14
N ASN A 348 -0.60 38.23 -9.06
CA ASN A 348 0.40 38.99 -9.77
C ASN A 348 1.08 39.87 -8.71
N GLU A 349 2.19 39.39 -8.14
CA GLU A 349 3.14 40.29 -7.50
C GLU A 349 3.78 41.13 -8.62
N GLY A 350 3.45 42.42 -8.60
CA GLY A 350 4.01 43.45 -9.49
C GLY A 350 5.33 44.01 -9.00
#